data_AF-A0A1H9L334-F1
#
_entry.id   AF-A0A1H9L334-F1
#
_cell.length_a   1.000
_cell.length_b   1.000
_cell.length_c   1.000
_cell.angle_alpha   90.00
_cell.angle_beta   90.00
_cell.angle_gamma   90.00
#
_symmetry.space_group_name_H-M   'P 1'
#
loop_
_entity.id
_entity.type
_entity.pdbx_description
1 polymer ?
#
loop_
_entity_poly.entity_id
_entity_poly.type
_entity_poly.pdbx_seq_one_letter_code
_entity_poly.pdbx_strand_id
1 'polypeptide(L)'
;MDVVLFSAIVLVLNLILIMFFIRPTGKQMESMITTMVLTSSFGLSIGFMMWFIFNHALTATLLSISTAAFLGMVIGGKFGVKCQIEGFFSGLMASMMGIMLIMMFNLPDGQFLLMVGLAFLCCITIFSIARQHNLNYKLLLLLCITVTFVFIMFSKVEETEHRQHHLHETLNHLYNY
;
A
#
# COMPACT_ATOMS: atom_id res chain seq x y z
N MET A 1 16.27 -2.81 6.31
CA MET A 1 16.14 -2.30 4.93
C MET A 1 15.34 -3.26 4.04
N ASP A 2 15.31 -4.55 4.38
CA ASP A 2 14.67 -5.60 3.58
C ASP A 2 13.15 -5.40 3.40
N VAL A 3 12.45 -4.92 4.43
CA VAL A 3 10.99 -4.63 4.37
C VAL A 3 10.68 -3.50 3.38
N VAL A 4 11.54 -2.48 3.29
CA VAL A 4 11.37 -1.37 2.33
C VAL A 4 11.62 -1.87 0.91
N LEU A 5 12.64 -2.71 0.70
CA LEU A 5 12.94 -3.24 -0.63
C LEU A 5 11.87 -4.23 -1.10
N PHE A 6 11.34 -5.07 -0.20
CA PHE A 6 10.22 -5.95 -0.47
C PHE A 6 8.95 -5.16 -0.83
N SER A 7 8.62 -4.12 -0.05
CA SER A 7 7.46 -3.27 -0.35
C SER A 7 7.58 -2.54 -1.68
N ALA A 8 8.79 -2.07 -2.03
CA ALA A 8 9.07 -1.49 -3.36
C ALA A 8 8.76 -2.47 -4.49
N ILE A 9 9.26 -3.71 -4.38
CA ILE A 9 9.05 -4.76 -5.38
C ILE A 9 7.56 -5.07 -5.54
N VAL A 10 6.83 -5.23 -4.43
CA VAL A 10 5.38 -5.48 -4.44
C VAL A 10 4.62 -4.34 -5.11
N LEU A 11 5.01 -3.09 -4.85
CA LEU A 11 4.38 -1.90 -5.40
C LEU A 11 4.62 -1.80 -6.92
N VAL A 12 5.86 -2.02 -7.37
CA VAL A 12 6.20 -2.05 -8.81
C VAL A 12 5.48 -3.19 -9.52
N LEU A 13 5.42 -4.38 -8.91
CA LEU A 13 4.73 -5.54 -9.49
C LEU A 13 3.22 -5.27 -9.65
N ASN A 14 2.57 -4.69 -8.63
CA ASN A 14 1.17 -4.27 -8.72
C ASN A 14 0.95 -3.21 -9.82
N LEU A 15 1.87 -2.25 -9.95
CA LEU A 15 1.79 -1.21 -10.98
C LEU A 15 1.90 -1.79 -12.40
N ILE A 16 2.84 -2.71 -12.63
CA ILE A 16 2.97 -3.41 -13.92
C ILE A 16 1.70 -4.22 -14.21
N LEU A 17 1.18 -4.92 -13.20
CA LEU A 17 0.01 -5.78 -13.34
C LEU A 17 -1.24 -4.96 -13.72
N ILE A 18 -1.47 -3.80 -13.08
CA ILE A 18 -2.51 -2.86 -13.49
C ILE A 18 -2.27 -2.37 -14.91
N MET A 19 -1.06 -1.92 -15.23
CA MET A 19 -0.74 -1.35 -16.55
C MET A 19 -0.97 -2.33 -17.70
N PHE A 20 -0.79 -3.64 -17.43
CA PHE A 20 -0.95 -4.71 -18.41
C PHE A 20 -2.39 -5.25 -18.48
N PHE A 21 -3.04 -5.46 -17.33
CA PHE A 21 -4.32 -6.18 -17.28
C PHE A 21 -5.55 -5.27 -17.36
N ILE A 22 -5.45 -4.03 -16.86
CA ILE A 22 -6.56 -3.09 -16.89
C ILE A 22 -6.63 -2.44 -18.28
N ARG A 23 -7.72 -2.71 -18.98
CA ARG A 23 -8.07 -2.06 -20.24
C ARG A 23 -9.08 -0.94 -19.99
N PRO A 24 -9.05 0.15 -20.78
CA PRO A 24 -10.05 1.20 -20.66
C PRO A 24 -11.44 0.65 -21.01
N THR A 25 -12.30 0.54 -20.00
CA THR A 25 -13.72 0.22 -20.19
C THR A 25 -14.45 1.50 -20.62
N GLY A 26 -15.32 1.40 -21.64
CA GLY A 26 -16.02 2.56 -22.23
C GLY A 26 -17.01 3.27 -21.30
N LYS A 27 -17.30 2.74 -20.10
CA LYS A 27 -18.14 3.39 -19.08
C LYS A 27 -17.31 4.35 -18.23
N GLN A 28 -17.42 5.65 -18.51
CA GLN A 28 -16.65 6.72 -17.85
C GLN A 28 -16.71 6.67 -16.31
N MET A 29 -17.88 6.41 -15.72
CA MET A 29 -18.05 6.42 -14.27
C MET A 29 -17.31 5.26 -13.58
N GLU A 30 -17.24 4.09 -14.22
CA GLU A 30 -16.52 2.94 -13.66
C GLU A 30 -15.00 3.13 -13.74
N SER A 31 -14.52 3.71 -14.83
CA SER A 31 -13.11 4.07 -15.01
C SER A 31 -12.65 5.14 -14.01
N MET A 32 -13.51 6.08 -13.65
CA MET A 32 -13.22 7.08 -12.62
C MET A 32 -13.05 6.44 -11.23
N ILE A 33 -14.02 5.61 -10.81
CA ILE A 33 -13.99 4.96 -9.49
C ILE A 33 -12.78 4.01 -9.39
N THR A 34 -12.50 3.23 -10.42
CA THR A 34 -11.34 2.33 -10.43
C THR A 34 -10.02 3.11 -10.35
N THR A 35 -9.89 4.21 -11.09
CA THR A 35 -8.71 5.09 -11.00
C THR A 35 -8.55 5.67 -9.60
N MET A 36 -9.62 6.22 -9.02
CA MET A 36 -9.62 6.80 -7.67
C MET A 36 -9.14 5.78 -6.62
N VAL A 37 -9.73 4.59 -6.61
CA VAL A 37 -9.43 3.55 -5.62
C VAL A 37 -8.00 3.01 -5.80
N LEU A 38 -7.55 2.80 -7.03
CA LEU A 38 -6.17 2.37 -7.30
C LEU A 38 -5.17 3.43 -6.87
N THR A 39 -5.32 4.66 -7.35
CA THR A 39 -4.39 5.76 -7.05
C THR A 39 -4.32 6.08 -5.55
N SER A 40 -5.44 5.99 -4.84
CA SER A 40 -5.46 6.17 -3.38
C SER A 40 -4.68 5.06 -2.66
N SER A 41 -4.82 3.81 -3.10
CA SER A 41 -4.10 2.67 -2.50
C SER A 41 -2.59 2.75 -2.74
N PHE A 42 -2.17 3.15 -3.95
CA PHE A 42 -0.76 3.43 -4.24
C PHE A 42 -0.25 4.61 -3.43
N GLY A 43 -1.00 5.71 -3.37
CA GLY A 43 -0.64 6.91 -2.63
C GLY A 43 -0.38 6.62 -1.15
N LEU A 44 -1.27 5.87 -0.50
CA LEU A 44 -1.10 5.39 0.88
C LEU A 44 0.19 4.59 1.07
N SER A 45 0.42 3.61 0.19
CA SER A 45 1.61 2.75 0.27
C SER A 45 2.92 3.53 0.09
N ILE A 46 2.95 4.49 -0.83
CA ILE A 46 4.10 5.39 -1.06
C ILE A 46 4.31 6.30 0.14
N GLY A 47 3.23 6.84 0.72
CA GLY A 47 3.28 7.67 1.93
C GLY A 47 3.95 6.93 3.08
N PHE A 48 3.55 5.68 3.32
CA PHE A 48 4.17 4.84 4.34
C PHE A 48 5.65 4.55 4.07
N MET A 49 5.98 4.26 2.81
CA MET A 49 7.35 3.93 2.41
C MET A 49 8.31 5.12 2.56
N MET A 50 7.85 6.34 2.22
CA MET A 50 8.65 7.55 2.32
C MET A 50 8.94 7.97 3.76
N TRP A 51 8.00 7.74 4.68
CA TRP A 51 8.24 7.97 6.11
C TRP A 51 9.38 7.11 6.66
N PHE A 52 9.41 5.82 6.29
CA PHE A 52 10.47 4.91 6.72
C PHE A 52 11.87 5.32 6.23
N ILE A 53 11.94 5.98 5.08
CA ILE A 53 13.21 6.44 4.49
C ILE A 53 13.64 7.78 5.10
N PHE A 54 12.70 8.67 5.37
CA PHE A 54 12.97 10.02 5.85
C PHE A 54 12.39 10.23 7.25
N ASN A 55 13.25 10.27 8.27
CA ASN A 55 12.89 10.63 9.65
C ASN A 55 12.39 12.08 9.83
N HIS A 56 12.30 12.87 8.74
CA HIS A 56 11.81 14.24 8.76
C HIS A 56 10.46 14.36 8.05
N ALA A 57 9.47 14.81 8.82
CA ALA A 57 8.09 15.00 8.42
C ALA A 57 7.87 15.80 7.14
N LEU A 58 8.49 16.98 7.06
CA LEU A 58 8.29 17.89 5.94
C LEU A 58 8.89 17.34 4.64
N THR A 59 10.09 16.77 4.71
CA THR A 59 10.78 16.21 3.54
C THR A 59 10.13 14.92 3.05
N ALA A 60 9.69 14.05 3.98
CA ALA A 60 8.96 12.84 3.64
C ALA A 60 7.65 13.19 2.90
N THR A 61 6.92 14.19 3.40
CA THR A 61 5.63 14.60 2.83
C THR A 61 5.77 15.23 1.46
N LEU A 62 6.73 16.14 1.26
CA LEU A 62 6.96 16.76 -0.05
C LEU A 62 7.36 15.72 -1.12
N LEU A 63 8.24 14.78 -0.78
CA LEU A 63 8.67 13.74 -1.70
C LEU A 63 7.57 12.71 -1.98
N SER A 64 6.80 12.32 -0.96
CA SER A 64 5.72 11.35 -1.12
C SER A 64 4.59 11.91 -1.98
N ILE A 65 4.22 13.18 -1.76
CA ILE A 65 3.22 13.88 -2.55
C ILE A 65 3.66 13.96 -4.02
N SER A 66 4.91 14.36 -4.28
CA SER A 66 5.42 14.48 -5.65
C SER A 66 5.41 13.14 -6.39
N THR A 67 5.90 12.09 -5.74
CA THR A 67 5.97 10.74 -6.32
C THR A 67 4.58 10.12 -6.50
N ALA A 68 3.70 10.23 -5.51
CA ALA A 68 2.33 9.70 -5.58
C ALA A 68 1.48 10.44 -6.62
N ALA A 69 1.64 11.75 -6.75
CA ALA A 69 0.94 12.55 -7.76
C ALA A 69 1.36 12.17 -9.18
N PHE A 70 2.67 11.95 -9.40
CA PHE A 70 3.18 11.48 -10.69
C PHE A 70 2.66 10.07 -11.01
N LEU A 71 2.68 9.16 -10.04
CA LEU A 71 2.13 7.81 -10.20
C LEU A 71 0.63 7.83 -10.51
N GLY A 72 -0.11 8.69 -9.80
CA GLY A 72 -1.55 8.88 -10.01
C GLY A 72 -1.89 9.37 -11.41
N MET A 73 -1.09 10.28 -11.95
CA MET A 73 -1.22 10.76 -13.32
C MET A 73 -0.93 9.65 -14.35
N VAL A 74 0.11 8.84 -14.14
CA VAL A 74 0.44 7.70 -15.02
C VAL A 74 -0.68 6.67 -15.04
N ILE A 75 -1.24 6.31 -13.87
CA ILE A 75 -2.37 5.37 -13.75
C ILE A 75 -3.63 5.92 -14.43
N GLY A 76 -4.01 7.16 -14.13
CA GLY A 76 -5.16 7.82 -14.76
C GLY A 76 -4.99 8.04 -16.26
N GLY A 77 -3.73 8.07 -16.74
CA GLY A 77 -3.35 8.20 -18.15
C GLY A 77 -4.05 7.20 -19.08
N LYS A 78 -4.20 5.97 -18.61
CA LYS A 78 -4.82 4.87 -19.37
C LYS A 78 -6.33 5.03 -19.58
N PHE A 79 -7.00 5.83 -18.75
CA PHE A 79 -8.47 5.96 -18.73
C PHE A 79 -8.98 7.30 -19.28
N GLY A 80 -8.06 8.21 -19.65
CA GLY A 80 -8.35 9.51 -20.23
C GLY A 80 -8.13 10.68 -19.28
N VAL A 81 -8.20 11.90 -19.83
CA VAL A 81 -7.79 13.15 -19.14
C VAL A 81 -8.54 13.41 -17.83
N LYS A 82 -9.85 13.09 -17.77
CA LYS A 82 -10.64 13.23 -16.53
C LYS A 82 -10.10 12.33 -15.41
N CYS A 83 -9.73 11.10 -15.75
CA CYS A 83 -9.16 10.15 -14.80
C CYS A 83 -7.72 10.50 -14.42
N GLN A 84 -6.95 11.14 -15.31
CA GLN A 84 -5.61 11.67 -14.97
C GLN A 84 -5.68 12.70 -13.85
N ILE A 85 -6.60 13.67 -13.96
CA ILE A 85 -6.77 14.73 -12.96
C ILE A 85 -7.27 14.12 -11.63
N GLU A 86 -8.24 13.21 -11.70
CA GLU A 86 -8.76 12.51 -10.52
C GLU A 86 -7.66 11.71 -9.81
N GLY A 87 -6.85 10.97 -10.58
CA GLY A 87 -5.75 10.17 -10.08
C GLY A 87 -4.63 11.03 -9.47
N PHE A 88 -4.35 12.19 -10.06
CA PHE A 88 -3.41 13.16 -9.51
C PHE A 88 -3.84 13.63 -8.12
N PHE A 89 -5.07 14.15 -7.98
CA PHE A 89 -5.56 14.65 -6.69
C PHE A 89 -5.73 13.53 -5.65
N SER A 90 -6.27 12.37 -6.05
CA SER A 90 -6.46 11.23 -5.15
C SER A 90 -5.14 10.68 -4.63
N GLY A 91 -4.12 10.56 -5.49
CA GLY A 91 -2.78 10.13 -5.08
C GLY A 91 -2.12 11.10 -4.10
N LEU A 92 -2.28 12.41 -4.34
CA LEU A 92 -1.82 13.49 -3.47
C LEU A 92 -2.43 13.39 -2.07
N MET A 93 -3.76 13.30 -2.00
CA MET A 93 -4.51 13.20 -0.74
C MET A 93 -4.16 11.92 0.02
N ALA A 94 -4.10 10.79 -0.68
CA ALA A 94 -3.83 9.51 -0.05
C ALA A 94 -2.41 9.40 0.50
N SER A 95 -1.41 9.98 -0.20
CA SER A 95 -0.03 10.00 0.28
C SER A 95 0.14 10.85 1.54
N MET A 96 -0.48 12.02 1.57
CA MET A 96 -0.49 12.88 2.75
C MET A 96 -1.14 12.16 3.95
N MET A 97 -2.28 11.49 3.72
CA MET A 97 -2.95 10.72 4.75
C MET A 97 -2.09 9.54 5.25
N GLY A 98 -1.36 8.86 4.36
CA GLY A 98 -0.47 7.76 4.75
C GLY A 98 0.62 8.20 5.71
N ILE A 99 1.27 9.33 5.44
CA ILE A 99 2.29 9.88 6.36
C ILE A 99 1.66 10.28 7.68
N MET A 100 0.51 10.95 7.66
CA MET A 100 -0.17 11.37 8.88
C MET A 100 -0.58 10.19 9.76
N LEU A 101 -1.03 9.08 9.15
CA LEU A 101 -1.35 7.86 9.88
C LEU A 101 -0.10 7.30 10.56
N ILE A 102 1.03 7.19 9.86
CA ILE A 102 2.26 6.68 10.48
C ILE A 102 2.85 7.64 11.51
N MET A 103 2.64 8.96 11.41
CA MET A 103 3.02 9.88 12.48
C MET A 103 2.19 9.70 13.75
N MET A 104 0.92 9.35 13.58
CA MET A 104 -0.02 9.19 14.68
C MET A 104 0.18 7.85 15.41
N PHE A 105 0.59 6.81 14.69
CA PHE A 105 1.00 5.54 15.28
C PHE A 105 2.49 5.57 15.64
N ASN A 106 2.87 4.91 16.74
CA ASN A 106 4.26 4.96 17.20
C ASN A 106 5.18 4.17 16.24
N LEU A 107 6.47 4.51 16.15
CA LEU A 107 7.43 3.91 15.19
C LEU A 107 7.43 2.36 15.10
N PRO A 108 7.28 1.57 16.17
CA PRO A 108 7.24 0.10 16.04
C PRO A 108 6.00 -0.41 15.29
N ASP A 109 4.87 0.29 15.36
CA ASP A 109 3.62 -0.11 14.69
C ASP A 109 3.59 0.32 13.21
N GLY A 110 4.50 1.19 12.79
CA GLY A 110 4.57 1.71 11.42
C GLY A 110 4.82 0.60 10.38
N GLN A 111 5.61 -0.43 10.74
CA GLN A 111 5.89 -1.56 9.83
C GLN A 111 4.62 -2.39 9.59
N PHE A 112 3.84 -2.61 10.64
CA PHE A 112 2.55 -3.28 10.55
C PHE A 112 1.58 -2.50 9.66
N LEU A 113 1.51 -1.17 9.83
CA LEU A 113 0.65 -0.30 9.03
C LEU A 113 1.01 -0.35 7.54
N LEU A 114 2.30 -0.39 7.23
CA LEU A 114 2.81 -0.52 5.87
C LEU A 114 2.42 -1.88 5.25
N MET A 115 2.56 -2.97 6.00
CA MET A 115 2.11 -4.31 5.58
C MET A 115 0.60 -4.34 5.28
N VAL A 116 -0.21 -3.76 6.15
CA VAL A 116 -1.67 -3.66 5.95
C VAL A 116 -2.00 -2.83 4.71
N GLY A 117 -1.31 -1.71 4.49
CA GLY A 117 -1.47 -0.88 3.28
C GLY A 117 -1.18 -1.64 1.99
N LEU A 118 -0.11 -2.44 1.96
CA LEU A 118 0.24 -3.29 0.82
C LEU A 118 -0.77 -4.42 0.59
N ALA A 119 -1.28 -5.04 1.66
CA ALA A 119 -2.32 -6.06 1.55
C ALA A 119 -3.60 -5.45 0.94
N PHE A 120 -3.97 -4.25 1.38
CA PHE A 120 -5.10 -3.51 0.84
C PHE A 120 -4.91 -3.18 -0.65
N LEU A 121 -3.71 -2.73 -1.03
CA LEU A 121 -3.32 -2.51 -2.43
C LEU A 121 -3.50 -3.78 -3.26
N CYS A 122 -2.92 -4.91 -2.84
CA CYS A 122 -3.00 -6.20 -3.53
C CYS A 122 -4.45 -6.68 -3.70
N CYS A 123 -5.29 -6.58 -2.66
CA CYS A 123 -6.69 -6.97 -2.78
C CYS A 123 -7.46 -6.07 -3.74
N ILE A 124 -7.19 -4.76 -3.74
CA ILE A 124 -7.82 -3.81 -4.67
C ILE A 124 -7.38 -4.03 -6.11
N THR A 125 -6.11 -4.34 -6.37
CA THR A 125 -5.62 -4.61 -7.74
C THR A 125 -6.28 -5.87 -8.28
N ILE A 126 -6.28 -6.95 -7.49
CA ILE A 126 -6.95 -8.22 -7.80
C ILE A 126 -8.45 -7.99 -8.04
N PHE A 127 -9.12 -7.24 -7.16
CA PHE A 127 -10.54 -6.88 -7.30
C PHE A 127 -10.84 -6.13 -8.60
N SER A 128 -10.02 -5.13 -8.92
CA SER A 128 -10.18 -4.32 -10.13
C SER A 128 -10.05 -5.16 -11.40
N ILE A 129 -9.13 -6.13 -11.41
CA ILE A 129 -8.88 -7.01 -12.54
C ILE A 129 -10.02 -8.00 -12.75
N ALA A 130 -10.51 -8.60 -11.68
CA ALA A 130 -11.60 -9.56 -11.76
C ALA A 130 -12.88 -8.94 -12.29
N ARG A 131 -13.16 -7.72 -11.83
CA ARG A 131 -14.29 -6.93 -12.30
C ARG A 131 -14.21 -6.68 -13.80
N GLN A 132 -13.01 -6.41 -14.33
CA GLN A 132 -12.82 -6.25 -15.77
C GLN A 132 -12.97 -7.55 -16.57
N HIS A 133 -12.50 -8.67 -16.02
CA HIS A 133 -12.45 -9.95 -16.75
C HIS A 133 -13.65 -10.87 -16.52
N ASN A 134 -14.71 -10.41 -15.82
CA ASN A 134 -15.86 -11.22 -15.39
C ASN A 134 -15.46 -12.57 -14.76
N LEU A 135 -14.32 -12.58 -14.05
CA LEU A 135 -13.86 -13.76 -13.34
C LEU A 135 -14.83 -14.10 -12.20
N ASN A 136 -15.00 -15.40 -11.94
CA ASN A 136 -15.86 -15.88 -10.85
C ASN A 136 -15.46 -15.22 -9.52
N TYR A 137 -16.35 -14.37 -9.00
CA TYR A 137 -16.15 -13.59 -7.78
C TYR A 137 -15.71 -14.45 -6.57
N LYS A 138 -16.15 -15.72 -6.52
CA LYS A 138 -15.74 -16.68 -5.48
C LYS A 138 -14.26 -17.05 -5.53
N LEU A 139 -13.71 -17.27 -6.73
CA LEU A 139 -12.30 -17.66 -6.90
C LEU A 139 -11.38 -16.49 -6.59
N LEU A 140 -11.83 -15.28 -6.91
CA LEU A 140 -11.12 -14.06 -6.62
C LEU A 140 -11.10 -13.72 -5.13
N LEU A 141 -12.25 -13.87 -4.47
CA LEU A 141 -12.38 -13.65 -3.03
C LEU A 141 -11.48 -14.65 -2.28
N LEU A 142 -11.43 -15.90 -2.75
CA LEU A 142 -10.49 -16.90 -2.25
C LEU A 142 -9.03 -16.47 -2.44
N LEU A 143 -8.67 -15.93 -3.61
CA LEU A 143 -7.31 -15.43 -3.88
C LEU A 143 -6.93 -14.26 -2.96
N CYS A 144 -7.80 -13.25 -2.81
CA CYS A 144 -7.55 -12.13 -1.90
C CYS A 144 -7.46 -12.64 -0.45
N ILE A 145 -8.31 -13.58 -0.01
CA ILE A 145 -8.18 -14.20 1.33
C ILE A 145 -6.84 -14.90 1.47
N THR A 146 -6.40 -15.69 0.48
CA THR A 146 -5.11 -16.40 0.57
C THR A 146 -3.92 -15.44 0.64
N VAL A 147 -3.93 -14.37 -0.15
CA VAL A 147 -2.87 -13.35 -0.12
C VAL A 147 -2.89 -12.66 1.25
N THR A 148 -4.05 -12.22 1.72
CA THR A 148 -4.19 -11.58 3.03
C THR A 148 -3.77 -12.51 4.17
N PHE A 149 -4.09 -13.80 4.09
CA PHE A 149 -3.72 -14.80 5.08
C PHE A 149 -2.21 -15.05 5.12
N VAL A 150 -1.55 -15.14 3.96
CA VAL A 150 -0.08 -15.25 3.87
C VAL A 150 0.58 -14.02 4.48
N PHE A 151 0.07 -12.83 4.19
CA PHE A 151 0.58 -11.57 4.76
C PHE A 151 0.36 -11.49 6.29
N ILE A 152 -0.81 -11.89 6.80
CA ILE A 152 -1.09 -11.93 8.25
C ILE A 152 -0.19 -12.97 8.96
N MET A 153 0.00 -14.14 8.36
CA MET A 153 0.91 -15.15 8.93
C MET A 153 2.35 -14.64 8.99
N PHE A 154 2.81 -13.93 7.97
CA PHE A 154 4.14 -13.31 7.96
C PHE A 154 4.26 -12.22 9.05
N SER A 155 3.24 -11.38 9.19
CA SER A 155 3.19 -10.35 10.23
C SER A 155 3.21 -10.94 11.65
N LYS A 156 2.55 -12.08 11.87
CA LYS A 156 2.52 -12.74 13.19
C LYS A 156 3.88 -13.31 13.59
N VAL A 157 4.70 -13.71 12.61
CA VAL A 157 6.08 -14.18 12.87
C VAL A 157 6.95 -13.03 13.39
N GLU A 158 6.84 -11.84 12.81
CA GLU A 158 7.60 -10.64 13.21
C GLU A 158 7.19 -10.11 14.60
N GLU A 159 5.89 -10.12 14.92
CA GLU A 159 5.38 -9.75 16.26
C GLU A 159 5.87 -10.71 17.37
N THR A 160 6.04 -12.00 17.02
CA THR A 160 6.53 -13.01 17.97
C THR A 160 8.01 -12.80 18.30
N GLU A 161 8.81 -12.36 17.32
CA GLU A 161 10.23 -12.08 17.48
C GLU A 161 10.47 -10.83 18.34
N HIS A 162 9.70 -9.75 18.11
CA HIS A 162 9.81 -8.52 18.90
C HIS A 162 9.38 -8.72 20.38
N ARG A 163 8.37 -9.57 20.63
CA ARG A 163 7.94 -9.95 21.99
C ARG A 163 8.98 -10.81 22.71
N GLN A 164 9.67 -11.71 22.01
CA GLN A 164 10.73 -12.52 22.62
C GLN A 164 11.96 -11.68 23.01
N HIS A 165 12.33 -10.68 22.21
CA HIS A 165 13.47 -9.81 22.52
C HIS A 165 13.23 -8.97 23.79
N HIS A 166 12.02 -8.43 23.96
CA HIS A 166 11.64 -7.70 25.19
C HIS A 166 11.55 -8.60 26.44
N LEU A 167 11.11 -9.86 26.28
CA LEU A 167 11.07 -10.82 27.38
C LEU A 167 12.48 -11.21 27.84
N HIS A 168 13.42 -11.35 26.91
CA HIS A 168 14.81 -11.70 27.22
C HIS A 168 15.55 -10.54 27.91
N GLU A 169 15.24 -9.30 27.55
CA GLU A 169 15.83 -8.09 28.15
C GLU A 169 15.32 -7.85 29.58
N THR A 170 14.02 -8.06 29.82
CA THR A 170 13.42 -7.97 31.16
C THR A 170 13.91 -9.07 32.10
N LEU A 171 14.16 -10.28 31.59
CA LEU A 171 14.69 -11.39 32.37
C LEU A 171 16.16 -11.20 32.76
N ASN A 172 16.97 -10.60 31.88
CA ASN A 172 18.36 -10.20 32.21
C ASN A 172 18.42 -9.08 33.27
N HIS A 173 17.48 -8.15 33.27
CA HIS A 173 17.40 -7.10 34.30
C HIS A 173 16.99 -7.65 35.68
N LEU A 174 16.23 -8.75 35.71
CA LEU A 174 15.83 -9.44 36.95
C LEU A 174 16.93 -10.34 37.53
N TYR A 175 17.90 -10.77 36.72
CA TYR A 175 18.99 -11.65 37.15
C TYR A 175 20.28 -10.91 37.57
N ASN A 176 20.31 -9.58 37.37
CA ASN A 176 21.43 -8.70 37.73
C ASN A 176 21.21 -7.91 39.04
N TYR A 177 20.23 -8.31 39.85
CA TYR A 177 20.01 -7.89 41.24
C TYR A 177 20.05 -9.11 42.15
#